data_AF-A0A942VAF4-F1
#
_entry.id   AF-A0A942VAF4-F1
#
_cell.length_a   1.000
_cell.length_b   1.000
_cell.length_c   1.000
_cell.angle_alpha   90.00
_cell.angle_beta   90.00
_cell.angle_gamma   90.00
#
_symmetry.space_group_name_H-M   'P 1'
#
loop_
_entity.id
_entity.type
_entity.pdbx_description
1 polymer ?
#
loop_
_entity_poly.entity_id
_entity_poly.type
_entity_poly.pdbx_seq_one_letter_code
_entity_poly.pdbx_strand_id
1 'polypeptide(L)'
;MLIQIIDFIYVLIIQTLRLYSFIWFIWIIISWLTAFGAINLDYYNPIVRFFYNITDGIIDRIFGDFRSKFIIGVIDISPLIFLLIITMVLPQIIRFIYISIYYEFFR
;
A
#
# COMPACT_ATOMS: atom_id res chain seq x y z
N MET A 1 -7.51 11.41 29.44
CA MET A 1 -8.46 11.08 28.36
C MET A 1 -7.94 11.48 26.98
N LEU A 2 -7.53 12.74 26.74
CA LEU A 2 -7.04 13.18 25.41
C LEU A 2 -5.81 12.39 24.92
N ILE A 3 -4.81 12.16 25.78
CA ILE A 3 -3.61 11.36 25.46
C ILE A 3 -4.00 9.95 24.97
N GLN A 4 -4.88 9.27 25.70
CA GLN A 4 -5.33 7.92 25.35
C GLN A 4 -6.04 7.88 23.99
N ILE A 5 -6.79 8.92 23.64
CA ILE A 5 -7.45 9.04 22.33
C ILE A 5 -6.39 9.19 21.22
N ILE A 6 -5.36 10.01 21.44
CA ILE A 6 -4.27 10.21 20.48
C ILE A 6 -3.49 8.91 20.28
N ASP A 7 -3.15 8.20 21.36
CA ASP A 7 -2.47 6.91 21.31
C ASP A 7 -3.30 5.88 20.55
N PHE A 8 -4.59 5.82 20.83
CA PHE A 8 -5.53 4.93 20.15
C PHE A 8 -5.56 5.22 18.64
N ILE A 9 -5.70 6.49 18.25
CA ILE A 9 -5.72 6.90 16.84
C ILE A 9 -4.40 6.53 16.16
N TYR A 10 -3.26 6.79 16.79
CA TYR A 10 -1.95 6.44 16.27
C TYR A 10 -1.85 4.92 16.00
N VAL A 11 -2.21 4.10 16.99
CA VAL A 11 -2.20 2.63 16.83
C VAL A 11 -3.16 2.21 15.71
N LEU A 12 -4.38 2.74 15.67
CA LEU A 12 -5.38 2.41 14.66
C LEU A 12 -4.87 2.70 13.24
N ILE A 13 -4.25 3.86 13.03
CA ILE A 13 -3.66 4.24 11.74
C ILE A 13 -2.53 3.26 11.36
N ILE A 14 -1.62 2.96 12.29
CA ILE A 14 -0.51 2.03 12.02
C ILE A 14 -1.02 0.62 11.71
N GLN A 15 -2.01 0.10 12.44
CA GLN A 15 -2.57 -1.23 12.16
C GLN A 15 -3.32 -1.26 10.82
N THR A 16 -4.05 -0.20 10.49
CA THR A 16 -4.73 -0.08 9.20
C THR A 16 -3.73 -0.06 8.05
N LEU A 17 -2.64 0.70 8.21
CA LEU A 17 -1.56 0.75 7.23
C LEU A 17 -0.92 -0.62 7.02
N ARG A 18 -0.64 -1.38 8.10
CA ARG A 18 -0.10 -2.74 8.02
C ARG A 18 -1.02 -3.70 7.28
N LEU A 19 -2.32 -3.67 7.58
CA LEU A 19 -3.32 -4.50 6.88
C LEU A 19 -3.38 -4.15 5.41
N TYR A 20 -3.38 -2.86 5.08
CA TYR A 20 -3.36 -2.39 3.71
C TYR A 20 -2.09 -2.83 2.96
N SER A 21 -0.91 -2.71 3.56
CA SER A 21 0.35 -3.22 2.99
C SER A 21 0.30 -4.72 2.74
N PHE A 22 -0.31 -5.50 3.62
CA PHE A 22 -0.42 -6.94 3.47
C PHE A 22 -1.30 -7.33 2.27
N ILE A 23 -2.42 -6.62 2.06
CA ILE A 23 -3.28 -6.83 0.88
C ILE A 23 -2.49 -6.55 -0.40
N TRP A 24 -1.72 -5.45 -0.44
CA TRP A 24 -0.85 -5.15 -1.57
C TRP A 24 0.20 -6.21 -1.82
N PHE A 25 0.85 -6.70 -0.76
CA PHE A 25 1.86 -7.75 -0.87
C PHE A 25 1.27 -9.03 -1.51
N ILE A 26 0.10 -9.48 -1.05
CA ILE A 26 -0.60 -10.62 -1.65
C ILE A 26 -0.92 -10.35 -3.12
N TRP A 27 -1.46 -9.16 -3.41
CA TRP A 27 -1.84 -8.80 -4.77
C TRP A 27 -0.66 -8.80 -5.74
N ILE A 28 0.51 -8.29 -5.32
CA ILE A 28 1.74 -8.30 -6.13
C ILE A 28 2.15 -9.72 -6.48
N ILE A 29 2.15 -10.63 -5.50
CA ILE A 29 2.48 -12.03 -5.73
C ILE A 29 1.51 -12.66 -6.73
N ILE A 30 0.20 -12.47 -6.54
CA ILE A 30 -0.83 -12.99 -7.44
C ILE A 30 -0.66 -12.46 -8.87
N SER A 31 -0.42 -11.16 -9.01
CA SER A 31 -0.19 -10.50 -10.30
C SER A 31 1.01 -11.11 -11.03
N TRP A 32 2.13 -11.29 -10.33
CA TRP A 32 3.33 -11.89 -10.93
C TRP A 32 3.16 -13.38 -11.25
N LEU A 33 2.54 -14.16 -10.37
CA LEU A 33 2.24 -15.57 -10.65
C LEU A 33 1.37 -15.71 -11.91
N THR A 34 0.42 -14.79 -12.10
CA THR A 34 -0.41 -14.74 -13.31
C THR A 34 0.42 -14.34 -14.54
N ALA A 35 1.28 -13.32 -14.42
CA ALA A 35 2.15 -12.86 -15.50
C ALA A 35 3.14 -13.94 -15.97
N PHE A 36 3.62 -14.80 -15.07
CA PHE A 36 4.45 -15.96 -15.41
C PHE A 36 3.65 -17.16 -15.94
N GLY A 37 2.32 -17.09 -15.97
CA GLY A 37 1.45 -18.20 -16.36
C GLY A 37 1.41 -19.35 -15.35
N ALA A 38 1.84 -19.12 -14.11
CA ALA A 38 1.82 -20.13 -13.05
C ALA A 38 0.40 -20.37 -12.51
N ILE A 39 -0.46 -19.35 -12.56
CA ILE A 39 -1.87 -19.44 -12.18
C ILE A 39 -2.73 -18.68 -13.20
N ASN A 40 -3.99 -19.07 -13.34
CA ASN A 40 -4.97 -18.37 -14.16
C ASN A 40 -5.94 -17.61 -13.27
N LEU A 41 -5.88 -16.28 -13.29
CA LEU A 41 -6.79 -15.42 -12.53
C LEU A 41 -8.09 -15.20 -13.32
N ASP A 42 -9.24 -15.45 -12.69
CA ASP A 42 -10.54 -15.15 -13.28
C ASP A 42 -10.90 -13.67 -13.05
N TYR A 43 -10.66 -12.84 -14.06
CA TYR A 43 -10.99 -11.41 -14.05
C TYR A 43 -12.50 -11.12 -14.15
N TYR A 44 -13.34 -12.13 -14.41
CA TYR A 44 -14.80 -11.98 -14.32
C TYR A 44 -15.31 -12.06 -12.88
N ASN A 45 -14.52 -12.63 -11.95
CA ASN A 45 -14.85 -12.62 -10.54
C ASN A 45 -14.88 -11.16 -10.02
N PRO A 46 -15.99 -10.70 -9.42
CA PRO A 46 -16.15 -9.31 -9.00
C PRO A 46 -15.12 -8.87 -7.95
N ILE A 47 -14.67 -9.79 -7.10
CA ILE A 47 -13.66 -9.51 -6.07
C ILE A 47 -12.29 -9.30 -6.71
N VAL A 48 -11.89 -10.19 -7.62
CA VAL A 48 -10.62 -10.08 -8.35
C VAL A 48 -10.61 -8.80 -9.17
N ARG A 49 -11.69 -8.53 -9.91
CA ARG A 49 -11.84 -7.32 -10.71
C ARG A 49 -11.80 -6.04 -9.87
N PHE A 50 -12.41 -6.07 -8.68
CA PHE A 50 -12.37 -4.95 -7.75
C PHE A 50 -10.93 -4.64 -7.31
N PHE A 51 -10.18 -5.65 -6.86
CA PHE A 51 -8.77 -5.46 -6.49
C PHE A 51 -7.91 -5.04 -7.67
N TYR A 52 -8.13 -5.62 -8.85
CA TYR A 52 -7.45 -5.21 -10.08
C TYR A 52 -7.67 -3.72 -10.38
N ASN A 53 -8.93 -3.29 -10.44
CA ASN A 53 -9.24 -1.90 -10.77
C ASN A 53 -8.68 -0.90 -9.74
N ILE A 54 -8.71 -1.25 -8.45
CA ILE A 54 -8.16 -0.39 -7.39
C ILE A 54 -6.64 -0.31 -7.48
N THR A 55 -5.99 -1.46 -7.58
CA THR A 55 -4.52 -1.51 -7.56
C THR A 55 -3.95 -0.88 -8.82
N ASP A 56 -4.45 -1.26 -10.00
CA ASP A 56 -4.02 -0.70 -11.29
C ASP A 56 -4.33 0.81 -11.34
N GLY A 57 -5.53 1.21 -10.90
CA GLY A 57 -5.90 2.62 -10.85
C GLY A 57 -5.06 3.47 -9.89
N ILE A 58 -4.58 2.91 -8.78
CA ILE A 58 -3.64 3.59 -7.88
C ILE A 58 -2.26 3.70 -8.52
N ILE A 59 -1.77 2.61 -9.12
CA ILE A 59 -0.45 2.58 -9.75
C ILE A 59 -0.40 3.51 -10.97
N ASP A 60 -1.43 3.56 -11.79
CA ASP A 60 -1.52 4.49 -12.92
C ASP A 60 -1.58 5.95 -12.47
N ARG A 61 -2.27 6.25 -11.36
CA ARG A 61 -2.29 7.63 -10.83
C ARG A 61 -0.94 8.08 -10.29
N ILE A 62 -0.19 7.17 -9.66
CA ILE A 62 1.09 7.51 -9.00
C ILE A 62 2.25 7.46 -9.99
N PHE A 63 2.26 6.44 -10.85
CA PHE A 63 3.37 6.15 -11.75
C PHE A 63 3.06 6.40 -13.21
N GLY A 64 1.82 6.69 -13.63
CA GLY A 64 1.33 6.71 -15.02
C GLY A 64 2.39 7.01 -16.10
N ASP A 65 2.89 8.24 -16.13
CA ASP A 65 3.86 8.69 -17.15
C ASP A 65 5.22 7.96 -17.10
N PHE A 66 5.55 7.37 -15.96
CA PHE A 66 6.81 6.68 -15.69
C PHE A 66 6.64 5.16 -15.50
N ARG A 67 5.41 4.63 -15.51
CA ARG A 67 5.12 3.22 -15.21
C ARG A 67 5.88 2.28 -16.14
N SER A 68 5.97 2.65 -17.41
CA SER A 68 6.74 1.92 -18.43
C SER A 68 8.21 1.70 -18.06
N LYS A 69 8.82 2.61 -17.28
CA LYS A 69 10.20 2.49 -16.80
C LYS A 69 10.38 1.45 -15.70
N PHE A 70 9.29 1.06 -15.05
CA PHE A 70 9.28 0.09 -13.95
C PHE A 70 8.82 -1.30 -14.39
N ILE A 71 8.48 -1.47 -15.67
CA ILE A 71 8.18 -2.78 -16.25
C ILE A 71 9.50 -3.41 -16.71
N ILE A 72 9.83 -4.58 -16.16
CA ILE A 72 11.00 -5.37 -16.52
C ILE A 72 10.53 -6.72 -17.06
N GLY A 73 10.61 -6.89 -18.38
CA GLY A 73 10.07 -8.08 -19.06
C GLY A 73 8.55 -8.15 -18.90
N VAL A 74 8.07 -9.20 -18.23
CA VAL A 74 6.63 -9.40 -17.92
C VAL A 74 6.24 -8.91 -16.52
N ILE A 75 7.20 -8.41 -15.74
CA ILE A 75 7.00 -8.02 -14.35
C ILE A 75 6.86 -6.51 -14.24
N ASP A 76 5.78 -6.04 -13.64
CA ASP A 76 5.63 -4.65 -13.22
C ASP A 76 6.13 -4.47 -11.78
N ILE A 77 7.14 -3.63 -11.59
CA ILE A 77 7.76 -3.33 -10.29
C ILE A 77 7.14 -2.08 -9.64
N SER A 78 6.34 -1.28 -10.35
CA SER A 78 5.66 -0.11 -9.77
C SER A 78 4.85 -0.44 -8.49
N PRO A 79 4.06 -1.53 -8.45
CA PRO A 79 3.38 -1.97 -7.23
C PRO A 79 4.32 -2.24 -6.06
N LEU A 80 5.51 -2.80 -6.31
CA LEU A 80 6.50 -3.09 -5.27
C LEU A 80 7.09 -1.79 -4.71
N ILE A 81 7.42 -0.83 -5.57
CA ILE A 81 7.92 0.48 -5.15
C ILE A 81 6.86 1.19 -4.29
N PHE A 82 5.60 1.14 -4.71
CA PHE A 82 4.49 1.65 -3.91
C PHE A 82 4.41 1.00 -2.54
N LEU A 83 4.51 -0.34 -2.47
CA LEU A 83 4.51 -1.08 -1.22
C LEU A 83 5.69 -0.67 -0.32
N LEU A 84 6.89 -0.45 -0.88
CA LEU A 84 8.05 0.03 -0.12
C LEU A 84 7.81 1.43 0.46
N ILE A 85 7.22 2.35 -0.30
CA ILE A 85 6.87 3.69 0.19
C ILE A 85 5.89 3.58 1.37
N ILE A 86 4.84 2.76 1.23
CA ILE A 86 3.83 2.58 2.28
C ILE A 86 4.42 1.93 3.53
N THR A 87 5.32 0.97 3.38
CA THR A 87 5.87 0.19 4.51
C THR A 87 7.07 0.86 5.18
N MET A 88 7.82 1.68 4.46
CA MET A 88 9.04 2.31 4.98
C MET A 88 8.89 3.81 5.23
N VAL A 89 8.27 4.56 4.31
CA VAL A 89 8.23 6.03 4.37
C VAL A 89 7.06 6.51 5.22
N LEU A 90 5.85 6.02 4.93
CA LEU A 90 4.63 6.47 5.58
C LEU A 90 4.62 6.28 7.12
N PRO A 91 5.11 5.16 7.69
CA PRO A 91 5.15 4.98 9.14
C PRO A 91 6.06 6.00 9.83
N GLN A 92 7.15 6.43 9.17
CA GLN A 92 8.05 7.45 9.73
C GLN A 92 7.36 8.81 9.76
N ILE A 93 6.62 9.15 8.71
CA ILE A 93 5.83 10.39 8.64
C ILE A 93 4.76 10.39 9.74
N ILE A 94 4.01 9.29 9.88
CA ILE A 94 2.96 9.16 10.90
C ILE A 94 3.57 9.27 12.31
N ARG A 95 4.71 8.62 12.55
CA ARG A 95 5.43 8.73 13.82
C ARG A 95 5.89 10.15 14.10
N PHE A 96 6.42 10.86 13.09
CA PHE A 96 6.84 12.24 13.22
C PHE A 96 5.67 13.16 13.59
N ILE A 97 4.52 12.98 12.94
CA ILE A 97 3.28 13.74 13.24
C ILE A 97 2.83 13.44 14.67
N TYR A 98 2.78 12.16 15.07
CA TYR A 98 2.41 11.76 16.42
C TYR A 98 3.30 12.42 17.50
N ILE A 99 4.62 12.38 17.30
CA ILE A 99 5.59 13.01 18.21
C ILE A 99 5.37 14.53 18.28
N SER A 100 5.19 15.18 17.13
CA SER A 100 4.96 16.63 17.06
C SER A 100 3.70 17.04 17.82
N ILE A 101 2.59 16.31 17.64
CA ILE A 101 1.34 16.52 18.38
C ILE A 101 1.56 16.31 19.88
N TYR A 102 2.24 15.23 20.26
CA TYR A 102 2.48 14.92 21.66
C TYR A 102 3.26 16.04 22.37
N TYR A 103 4.28 16.58 21.72
CA TYR A 103 5.08 17.69 22.25
C TYR A 103 4.29 19.00 22.39
N GLU A 104 3.41 19.32 21.45
CA GLU A 104 2.64 20.58 21.48
C GLU A 104 1.59 20.61 22.60
N PHE A 105 0.94 19.47 22.86
CA PHE A 105 -0.21 19.41 23.76
C PHE A 105 0.10 18.96 25.20
N PHE A 106 1.23 18.28 25.44
CA PHE A 106 1.51 17.61 26.73
C PHE A 106 2.91 17.85 27.29
N ARG A 107 3.61 18.87 26.77
CA ARG A 107 4.82 19.36 27.40
C ARG A 107 4.51 20.35 28.52
#